data_AF-A0A7V8DKA5-F1
#
_entry.id   AF-A0A7V8DKA5-F1
#
_cell.length_a   1.000
_cell.length_b   1.000
_cell.length_c   1.000
_cell.angle_alpha   90.00
_cell.angle_beta   90.00
_cell.angle_gamma   90.00
#
_symmetry.space_group_name_H-M   'P 1'
#
loop_
_entity.id
_entity.type
_entity.pdbx_description
1 polymer ?
#
loop_
_entity_poly.entity_id
_entity_poly.type
_entity_poly.pdbx_seq_one_letter_code
_entity_poly.pdbx_strand_id
1 'polypeptide(L)'
;MTSYAVRLLNDEGLDAFRAHLHGLRTGVASSPPREMLFSPAQSEEFSARISIEQRPFRSRIDFCEYISDAFGETPYQLIEGNVQLWSWLSLFYFDLVCPLRSDGTRRPGMDYRHVPSRDYRYRHRHLLEGAYHVYRLYGMDAELLLCSALHNENSFHHELAGRQGFITNPVIINVATDLYYDIRHNRPKSGAGRGKAPGALLRFVDVINQLDMTFDLFSMQPRRLMELLPAEFDSWKAH
;
A
#
# COMPACT_ATOMS: atom_id res chain seq x y z
N MET A 1 9.55 -19.04 15.92
CA MET A 1 9.59 -18.71 14.48
C MET A 1 11.01 -18.30 14.14
N THR A 2 11.47 -18.49 12.90
CA THR A 2 12.83 -18.09 12.50
C THR A 2 12.82 -16.61 12.16
N SER A 3 13.67 -15.84 12.83
CA SER A 3 13.87 -14.42 12.56
C SER A 3 15.09 -14.21 11.67
N TYR A 4 15.02 -13.23 10.78
CA TYR A 4 16.07 -12.87 9.82
C TYR A 4 16.47 -11.42 10.00
N ALA A 5 17.78 -11.16 9.98
CA ALA A 5 18.29 -9.79 9.96
C ALA A 5 17.84 -9.09 8.67
N VAL A 6 17.33 -7.87 8.80
CA VAL A 6 16.98 -7.03 7.65
C VAL A 6 18.25 -6.62 6.91
N ARG A 7 18.20 -6.72 5.59
CA ARG A 7 19.27 -6.33 4.67
C ARG A 7 18.72 -5.43 3.58
N LEU A 8 19.60 -4.88 2.77
CA LEU A 8 19.29 -4.05 1.60
C LEU A 8 19.74 -4.80 0.35
N LEU A 9 18.92 -4.84 -0.71
CA LEU A 9 19.44 -5.29 -2.01
C LEU A 9 20.41 -4.22 -2.53
N ASN A 10 21.63 -4.60 -2.92
CA ASN A 10 22.54 -3.67 -3.60
C ASN A 10 22.14 -3.55 -5.09
N ASP A 11 22.90 -2.81 -5.88
CA ASP A 11 22.58 -2.58 -7.30
C ASP A 11 22.51 -3.90 -8.10
N GLU A 12 23.42 -4.85 -7.87
CA GLU A 12 23.40 -6.18 -8.50
C GLU A 12 22.16 -6.98 -8.10
N GLY A 13 21.78 -6.94 -6.82
CA GLY A 13 20.57 -7.59 -6.31
C GLY A 13 19.28 -6.98 -6.86
N LEU A 14 19.24 -5.66 -7.01
CA LEU A 14 18.11 -4.94 -7.63
C LEU A 14 17.96 -5.32 -9.10
N ASP A 15 19.05 -5.37 -9.86
CA ASP A 15 19.01 -5.74 -11.27
C ASP A 15 18.63 -7.20 -11.47
N ALA A 16 19.16 -8.11 -10.66
CA ALA A 16 18.75 -9.50 -10.65
C ALA A 16 17.25 -9.67 -10.28
N PHE A 17 16.75 -8.89 -9.32
CA PHE A 17 15.33 -8.93 -8.97
C PHE A 17 14.44 -8.40 -10.10
N ARG A 18 14.82 -7.30 -10.76
CA ARG A 18 14.11 -6.79 -11.95
C ARG A 18 14.11 -7.81 -13.09
N ALA A 19 15.24 -8.48 -13.33
CA ALA A 19 15.34 -9.54 -14.34
C ALA A 19 14.39 -10.71 -14.03
N HIS A 20 14.29 -11.11 -12.76
CA HIS A 20 13.33 -12.12 -12.31
C HIS A 20 11.88 -11.67 -12.56
N LEU A 21 11.50 -10.45 -12.17
CA LEU A 21 10.16 -9.88 -12.41
C LEU A 21 9.84 -9.81 -13.91
N HIS A 22 10.82 -9.46 -14.75
CA HIS A 22 10.69 -9.47 -16.20
C HIS A 22 10.45 -10.88 -16.73
N GLY A 23 11.23 -11.87 -16.29
CA GLY A 23 11.05 -13.28 -16.65
C GLY A 23 9.65 -13.80 -16.32
N LEU A 24 9.14 -13.50 -15.11
CA LEU A 24 7.78 -13.87 -14.72
C LEU A 24 6.72 -13.23 -15.64
N ARG A 25 6.89 -11.96 -16.03
CA ARG A 25 5.98 -11.27 -16.98
C ARG A 25 5.99 -11.89 -18.38
N THR A 26 7.14 -12.40 -18.83
CA THR A 26 7.27 -13.04 -20.14
C THR A 26 6.95 -14.53 -20.13
N GLY A 27 6.50 -15.07 -18.99
CA GLY A 27 5.99 -16.44 -18.85
C GLY A 27 7.00 -17.46 -18.34
N VAL A 28 8.19 -17.04 -17.92
CA VAL A 28 9.17 -17.93 -17.29
C VAL A 28 8.68 -18.30 -15.89
N ALA A 29 8.22 -19.54 -15.72
CA ALA A 29 7.92 -20.09 -14.40
C ALA A 29 9.24 -20.32 -13.64
N SER A 30 9.49 -19.51 -12.61
CA SER A 30 10.68 -19.63 -11.78
C SER A 30 10.36 -19.34 -10.32
N SER A 31 11.11 -19.98 -9.42
CA SER A 31 11.04 -19.70 -7.99
C SER A 31 11.66 -18.33 -7.67
N PRO A 32 11.21 -17.64 -6.61
CA PRO A 32 11.80 -16.36 -6.20
C PRO A 32 13.28 -16.57 -5.82
N PRO A 33 14.20 -15.71 -6.29
CA PRO A 33 15.64 -15.86 -6.03
C PRO A 33 16.00 -15.45 -4.59
N ARG A 34 15.57 -16.23 -3.60
CA ARG A 34 15.69 -15.92 -2.17
C ARG A 34 17.13 -15.85 -1.67
N GLU A 35 18.06 -16.56 -2.31
CA GLU A 35 19.49 -16.54 -1.94
C GLU A 35 20.09 -15.12 -1.99
N MET A 36 19.57 -14.26 -2.87
CA MET A 36 20.01 -12.87 -2.99
C MET A 36 19.76 -12.06 -1.72
N LEU A 37 18.80 -12.46 -0.89
CA LEU A 37 18.48 -11.79 0.38
C LEU A 37 19.63 -11.87 1.38
N PHE A 38 20.53 -12.86 1.23
CA PHE A 38 21.58 -13.18 2.20
C PHE A 38 22.99 -13.12 1.60
N SER A 39 23.11 -13.19 0.26
CA SER A 39 24.38 -13.12 -0.43
C SER A 39 25.03 -11.73 -0.30
N PRO A 40 26.30 -11.63 0.14
CA PRO A 40 27.05 -10.36 0.15
C PRO A 40 27.24 -9.76 -1.25
N ALA A 41 27.16 -10.57 -2.32
CA ALA A 41 27.27 -10.08 -3.68
C ALA A 41 26.03 -9.28 -4.11
N GLN A 42 24.85 -9.56 -3.52
CA GLN A 42 23.57 -9.02 -3.96
C GLN A 42 22.80 -8.28 -2.87
N SER A 43 23.34 -8.26 -1.66
CA SER A 43 22.76 -7.58 -0.52
C SER A 43 23.83 -7.06 0.43
N GLU A 44 23.52 -5.97 1.12
CA GLU A 44 24.34 -5.37 2.15
C GLU A 44 23.57 -5.29 3.48
N GLU A 45 24.29 -5.09 4.58
CA GLU A 45 23.69 -4.98 5.90
C GLU A 45 22.86 -3.71 6.02
N PHE A 46 21.68 -3.82 6.63
CA PHE A 46 20.94 -2.62 7.04
C PHE A 46 21.57 -2.06 8.31
N SER A 47 21.81 -0.75 8.34
CA SER A 47 22.52 -0.09 9.46
C SER A 47 21.80 -0.25 10.81
N ALA A 48 20.46 -0.34 10.78
CA ALA A 48 19.68 -0.68 11.95
C ALA A 48 19.64 -2.20 12.15
N ARG A 49 19.98 -2.66 13.37
CA ARG A 49 19.92 -4.07 13.75
C ARG A 49 18.48 -4.51 13.98
N ILE A 50 17.75 -4.66 12.88
CA ILE A 50 16.35 -5.11 12.88
C ILE A 50 16.31 -6.57 12.44
N SER A 51 15.43 -7.34 13.08
CA SER A 51 15.14 -8.70 12.65
C SER A 51 13.63 -8.89 12.50
N ILE A 52 13.22 -9.57 11.43
CA ILE A 52 11.82 -9.83 11.10
C ILE A 52 11.58 -11.32 10.81
N GLU A 53 10.32 -11.74 10.88
CA GLU A 53 9.88 -13.11 10.69
C GLU A 53 9.11 -13.27 9.38
N GLN A 54 9.27 -14.40 8.70
CA GLN A 54 8.35 -14.78 7.63
C GLN A 54 7.06 -15.34 8.23
N ARG A 55 6.04 -14.48 8.32
CA ARG A 55 4.70 -14.83 8.82
C ARG A 55 3.61 -14.40 7.82
N PRO A 56 2.44 -15.07 7.82
CA PRO A 56 1.30 -14.61 7.03
C PRO A 56 0.69 -13.33 7.62
N PHE A 57 0.03 -12.56 6.77
CA PHE A 57 -0.75 -11.37 7.14
C PHE A 57 -2.15 -11.47 6.53
N ARG A 58 -3.19 -11.09 7.29
CA ARG A 58 -4.57 -11.15 6.76
C ARG A 58 -4.83 -9.99 5.80
N SER A 59 -4.18 -8.86 6.05
CA SER A 59 -4.37 -7.62 5.31
C SER A 59 -3.05 -6.85 5.16
N ARG A 60 -3.05 -5.79 4.35
CA ARG A 60 -1.94 -4.85 4.26
C ARG A 60 -1.79 -4.05 5.55
N ILE A 61 -2.87 -3.76 6.28
CA ILE A 61 -2.78 -3.07 7.57
C ILE A 61 -2.08 -3.93 8.63
N ASP A 62 -2.35 -5.23 8.69
CA ASP A 62 -1.66 -6.17 9.58
C ASP A 62 -0.14 -6.23 9.31
N PHE A 63 0.25 -6.15 8.03
CA PHE A 63 1.66 -6.08 7.64
C PHE A 63 2.28 -4.76 8.09
N CYS A 64 1.56 -3.65 7.91
CA CYS A 64 2.09 -2.33 8.25
C CYS A 64 2.25 -2.15 9.75
N GLU A 65 1.31 -2.64 10.56
CA GLU A 65 1.42 -2.67 12.03
C GLU A 65 2.69 -3.45 12.44
N TYR A 66 2.85 -4.67 11.92
CA TYR A 66 4.02 -5.51 12.21
C TYR A 66 5.35 -4.84 11.83
N ILE A 67 5.44 -4.26 10.63
CA ILE A 67 6.65 -3.57 10.18
C ILE A 67 6.86 -2.26 10.94
N SER A 68 5.81 -1.54 11.29
CA SER A 68 5.92 -0.32 12.10
C SER A 68 6.48 -0.63 13.48
N ASP A 69 6.03 -1.71 14.11
CA ASP A 69 6.56 -2.18 15.39
C ASP A 69 8.03 -2.61 15.27
N ALA A 70 8.35 -3.43 14.27
CA ALA A 70 9.71 -3.93 14.07
C ALA A 70 10.73 -2.82 13.76
N PHE A 71 10.28 -1.73 13.13
CA PHE A 71 11.12 -0.59 12.75
C PHE A 71 10.96 0.63 13.68
N GLY A 72 10.22 0.52 14.79
CA GLY A 72 9.74 1.68 15.58
C GLY A 72 10.83 2.65 16.06
N GLU A 73 12.03 2.14 16.38
CA GLU A 73 13.17 2.96 16.83
C GLU A 73 14.05 3.46 15.67
N THR A 74 13.80 3.00 14.45
CA THR A 74 14.61 3.34 13.28
C THR A 74 14.20 4.70 12.73
N PRO A 75 15.15 5.63 12.53
CA PRO A 75 14.85 6.93 11.94
C PRO A 75 14.09 6.79 10.62
N TYR A 76 12.99 7.53 10.48
CA TYR A 76 12.08 7.42 9.34
C TYR A 76 12.79 7.63 8.00
N GLN A 77 13.80 8.50 7.95
CA GLN A 77 14.59 8.79 6.75
C GLN A 77 15.40 7.59 6.23
N LEU A 78 15.66 6.58 7.08
CA LEU A 78 16.32 5.34 6.65
C LEU A 78 15.35 4.35 5.99
N ILE A 79 14.05 4.55 6.20
CA ILE A 79 12.98 3.65 5.75
C ILE A 79 12.24 4.25 4.54
N GLU A 80 11.85 5.51 4.65
CA GLU A 80 11.08 6.20 3.62
C GLU A 80 11.87 6.30 2.32
N GLY A 81 11.32 5.76 1.22
CA GLY A 81 11.92 5.91 -0.11
C GLY A 81 13.18 5.08 -0.32
N ASN A 82 13.54 4.23 0.64
CA ASN A 82 14.67 3.33 0.52
C ASN A 82 14.34 2.20 -0.46
N VAL A 83 14.68 2.41 -1.73
CA VAL A 83 14.42 1.46 -2.83
C VAL A 83 14.99 0.09 -2.51
N GLN A 84 16.20 0.04 -1.96
CA GLN A 84 16.91 -1.19 -1.62
C GLN A 84 16.18 -1.99 -0.52
N LEU A 85 15.73 -1.32 0.54
CA LEU A 85 14.98 -1.93 1.65
C LEU A 85 13.65 -2.50 1.18
N TRP A 86 12.85 -1.69 0.47
CA TRP A 86 11.50 -2.10 0.08
C TRP A 86 11.51 -3.18 -1.01
N SER A 87 12.53 -3.19 -1.87
CA SER A 87 12.77 -4.28 -2.81
C SER A 87 13.18 -5.56 -2.08
N TRP A 88 14.04 -5.45 -1.07
CA TRP A 88 14.41 -6.59 -0.22
C TRP A 88 13.19 -7.17 0.51
N LEU A 89 12.35 -6.32 1.13
CA LEU A 89 11.11 -6.75 1.80
C LEU A 89 10.12 -7.40 0.82
N SER A 90 10.01 -6.85 -0.40
CA SER A 90 9.17 -7.42 -1.46
C SER A 90 9.62 -8.82 -1.86
N LEU A 91 10.93 -9.05 -2.00
CA LEU A 91 11.50 -10.37 -2.27
C LEU A 91 11.39 -11.31 -1.05
N PHE A 92 11.56 -10.79 0.18
CA PHE A 92 11.43 -11.55 1.41
C PHE A 92 10.01 -12.11 1.58
N TYR A 93 8.99 -11.29 1.32
CA TYR A 93 7.57 -11.64 1.36
C TYR A 93 7.00 -11.98 -0.02
N PHE A 94 7.80 -12.44 -0.98
CA PHE A 94 7.39 -12.56 -2.39
C PHE A 94 6.14 -13.42 -2.60
N ASP A 95 5.97 -14.47 -1.80
CA ASP A 95 4.78 -15.34 -1.85
C ASP A 95 3.49 -14.64 -1.41
N LEU A 96 3.58 -13.58 -0.60
CA LEU A 96 2.43 -12.80 -0.15
C LEU A 96 2.11 -11.63 -1.08
N VAL A 97 3.12 -11.03 -1.72
CA VAL A 97 2.96 -9.91 -2.67
C VAL A 97 2.79 -10.36 -4.12
N CYS A 98 3.20 -11.58 -4.46
CA CYS A 98 3.07 -12.16 -5.81
C CYS A 98 2.75 -13.66 -5.72
N PRO A 99 1.62 -14.08 -5.15
CA PRO A 99 1.31 -15.49 -4.87
C PRO A 99 1.29 -16.34 -6.14
N LEU A 100 1.61 -17.62 -5.97
CA LEU A 100 1.45 -18.62 -7.02
C LEU A 100 -0.03 -18.79 -7.35
N ARG A 101 -0.35 -18.81 -8.64
CA ARG A 101 -1.71 -19.07 -9.15
C ARG A 101 -1.95 -20.58 -9.23
N SER A 102 -3.21 -20.96 -9.42
CA SER A 102 -3.62 -22.35 -9.62
C SER A 102 -2.97 -23.03 -10.83
N ASP A 103 -2.53 -22.24 -11.81
CA ASP A 103 -1.81 -22.70 -13.01
C ASP A 103 -0.29 -22.79 -12.81
N GLY A 104 0.22 -22.57 -11.59
CA GLY A 104 1.64 -22.60 -11.27
C GLY A 104 2.42 -21.35 -11.72
N THR A 105 1.75 -20.33 -12.26
CA THR A 105 2.38 -19.07 -12.68
C THR A 105 2.27 -17.97 -11.63
N ARG A 106 3.03 -16.90 -11.81
CA ARG A 106 2.92 -15.65 -11.03
C ARG A 106 2.68 -14.47 -11.95
N ARG A 107 2.00 -13.44 -11.45
CA ARG A 107 1.73 -12.19 -12.19
C ARG A 107 2.21 -11.00 -11.37
N PRO A 108 3.50 -10.62 -11.45
CA PRO A 108 4.03 -9.49 -10.69
C PRO A 108 3.45 -8.15 -11.15
N GLY A 109 2.92 -8.06 -12.37
CA GLY A 109 2.53 -6.77 -12.95
C GLY A 109 3.77 -5.91 -13.22
N MET A 110 3.63 -4.60 -13.08
CA MET A 110 4.74 -3.66 -13.33
C MET A 110 5.76 -3.66 -12.18
N ASP A 111 7.02 -3.37 -12.50
CA ASP A 111 8.13 -3.43 -11.54
C ASP A 111 7.91 -2.53 -10.32
N TYR A 112 7.25 -1.38 -10.49
CA TYR A 112 6.95 -0.45 -9.38
C TYR A 112 6.13 -1.07 -8.24
N ARG A 113 5.48 -2.22 -8.46
CA ARG A 113 4.76 -2.96 -7.42
C ARG A 113 5.69 -3.67 -6.43
N HIS A 114 6.93 -3.93 -6.85
CA HIS A 114 7.92 -4.74 -6.12
C HIS A 114 9.26 -4.05 -5.91
N VAL A 115 9.60 -3.06 -6.74
CA VAL A 115 10.80 -2.23 -6.64
C VAL A 115 10.33 -0.77 -6.70
N PRO A 116 10.48 0.03 -5.63
CA PRO A 116 9.94 1.39 -5.62
C PRO A 116 10.38 2.23 -6.81
N SER A 117 9.43 2.96 -7.39
CA SER A 117 9.71 3.90 -8.47
C SER A 117 10.18 5.24 -7.92
N ARG A 118 11.15 5.86 -8.59
CA ARG A 118 11.53 7.26 -8.36
C ARG A 118 10.49 8.25 -8.88
N ASP A 119 9.59 7.79 -9.74
CA ASP A 119 8.46 8.58 -10.22
C ASP A 119 7.35 8.56 -9.17
N TYR A 120 7.07 9.73 -8.59
CA TYR A 120 6.07 9.92 -7.54
C TYR A 120 4.68 9.40 -7.96
N ARG A 121 4.37 9.41 -9.27
CA ARG A 121 3.10 8.91 -9.82
C ARG A 121 2.92 7.41 -9.61
N TYR A 122 4.00 6.66 -9.42
CA TYR A 122 3.97 5.21 -9.24
C TYR A 122 4.42 4.76 -7.85
N ARG A 123 5.00 5.65 -7.03
CA ARG A 123 5.53 5.26 -5.73
C ARG A 123 4.47 4.69 -4.78
N HIS A 124 3.28 5.27 -4.77
CA HIS A 124 2.14 4.75 -3.98
C HIS A 124 1.69 3.34 -4.38
N ARG A 125 2.07 2.88 -5.58
CA ARG A 125 1.69 1.56 -6.16
C ARG A 125 2.58 0.42 -5.70
N HIS A 126 3.66 0.72 -4.98
CA HIS A 126 4.48 -0.31 -4.38
C HIS A 126 3.68 -1.03 -3.28
N LEU A 127 3.59 -2.35 -3.35
CA LEU A 127 2.62 -3.12 -2.54
C LEU A 127 2.88 -3.01 -1.04
N LEU A 128 4.16 -2.88 -0.65
CA LEU A 128 4.60 -2.75 0.74
C LEU A 128 4.84 -1.28 1.13
N GLU A 129 5.85 -0.60 0.56
CA GLU A 129 6.11 0.83 0.83
C GLU A 129 4.85 1.70 0.69
N GLY A 130 4.07 1.54 -0.37
CA GLY A 130 2.85 2.33 -0.56
C GLY A 130 1.85 2.10 0.56
N ALA A 131 1.71 0.86 1.05
CA ALA A 131 0.87 0.56 2.21
C ALA A 131 1.42 1.20 3.49
N TYR A 132 2.73 1.04 3.72
CA TYR A 132 3.41 1.56 4.89
C TYR A 132 3.33 3.08 4.97
N HIS A 133 3.48 3.79 3.85
CA HIS A 133 3.33 5.24 3.81
C HIS A 133 1.92 5.68 4.25
N VAL A 134 0.87 5.02 3.76
CA VAL A 134 -0.51 5.29 4.20
C VAL A 134 -0.68 4.99 5.69
N TYR A 135 -0.17 3.86 6.17
CA TYR A 135 -0.23 3.50 7.58
C TYR A 135 0.54 4.50 8.47
N ARG A 136 1.64 5.06 7.99
CA ARG A 136 2.40 6.07 8.73
C ARG A 136 1.66 7.40 8.88
N LEU A 137 0.74 7.71 7.96
CA LEU A 137 -0.10 8.91 8.02
C LEU A 137 -1.33 8.71 8.91
N TYR A 138 -1.92 7.51 8.89
CA TYR A 138 -3.26 7.27 9.45
C TYR A 138 -3.33 6.18 10.52
N GLY A 139 -2.26 5.41 10.73
CA GLY A 139 -2.25 4.27 11.63
C GLY A 139 -3.41 3.32 11.33
N MET A 140 -4.19 3.02 12.36
CA MET A 140 -5.37 2.15 12.24
C MET A 140 -6.53 2.77 11.47
N ASP A 141 -6.57 4.09 11.28
CA ASP A 141 -7.64 4.75 10.51
C ASP A 141 -7.48 4.52 8.97
N ALA A 142 -6.41 3.85 8.55
CA ALA A 142 -6.14 3.49 7.15
C ALA A 142 -6.96 2.29 6.62
N GLU A 143 -7.88 1.73 7.42
CA GLU A 143 -8.59 0.48 7.15
C GLU A 143 -9.20 0.39 5.74
N LEU A 144 -9.90 1.45 5.29
CA LEU A 144 -10.48 1.48 3.95
C LEU A 144 -9.44 1.26 2.84
N LEU A 145 -8.25 1.84 2.99
CA LEU A 145 -7.19 1.79 1.98
C LEU A 145 -6.39 0.47 2.09
N LEU A 146 -6.31 -0.13 3.27
CA LEU A 146 -5.36 -1.21 3.58
C LEU A 146 -6.00 -2.56 3.96
N CYS A 147 -7.33 -2.70 3.89
CA CYS A 147 -8.03 -3.96 4.21
C CYS A 147 -7.79 -5.13 3.23
N SER A 148 -7.13 -4.90 2.09
CA SER A 148 -6.86 -5.95 1.09
C SER A 148 -5.63 -6.81 1.44
N ALA A 149 -5.50 -7.98 0.79
CA ALA A 149 -4.30 -8.81 0.90
C ALA A 149 -3.07 -8.13 0.27
N LEU A 150 -1.85 -8.52 0.69
CA LEU A 150 -0.59 -7.87 0.29
C LEU A 150 -0.34 -7.80 -1.22
N HIS A 151 -0.81 -8.79 -1.99
CA HIS A 151 -0.67 -8.81 -3.45
C HIS A 151 -1.71 -7.96 -4.20
N ASN A 152 -2.64 -7.31 -3.47
CA ASN A 152 -3.75 -6.60 -4.06
C ASN A 152 -3.86 -5.18 -3.48
N GLU A 153 -3.71 -4.18 -4.35
CA GLU A 153 -4.06 -2.81 -4.03
C GLU A 153 -5.55 -2.60 -4.36
N ASN A 154 -6.36 -2.23 -3.37
CA ASN A 154 -7.77 -1.97 -3.60
C ASN A 154 -7.99 -0.63 -4.34
N SER A 155 -9.17 -0.43 -4.91
CA SER A 155 -9.49 0.78 -5.68
C SER A 155 -9.42 2.06 -4.84
N PHE A 156 -9.71 1.99 -3.54
CA PHE A 156 -9.67 3.14 -2.64
C PHE A 156 -8.24 3.64 -2.44
N HIS A 157 -7.31 2.72 -2.20
CA HIS A 157 -5.88 3.05 -2.18
C HIS A 157 -5.45 3.68 -3.50
N HIS A 158 -5.79 3.07 -4.64
CA HIS A 158 -5.38 3.60 -5.93
C HIS A 158 -5.87 5.04 -6.16
N GLU A 159 -7.16 5.29 -5.90
CA GLU A 159 -7.74 6.59 -6.17
C GLU A 159 -7.37 7.65 -5.12
N LEU A 160 -7.26 7.29 -3.84
CA LEU A 160 -6.99 8.27 -2.79
C LEU A 160 -5.48 8.48 -2.60
N ALA A 161 -4.70 7.40 -2.51
CA ALA A 161 -3.25 7.49 -2.28
C ALA A 161 -2.47 7.99 -3.49
N GLY A 162 -3.02 7.87 -4.71
CA GLY A 162 -2.42 8.40 -5.92
C GLY A 162 -2.47 9.92 -6.07
N ARG A 163 -3.20 10.62 -5.18
CA ARG A 163 -3.44 12.07 -5.25
C ARG A 163 -2.86 12.74 -4.00
N GLN A 164 -1.79 13.52 -4.15
CA GLN A 164 -1.08 14.12 -3.01
C GLN A 164 -2.02 14.94 -2.11
N GLY A 165 -2.87 15.80 -2.68
CA GLY A 165 -3.81 16.62 -1.91
C GLY A 165 -4.89 15.84 -1.17
N PHE A 166 -5.17 14.60 -1.59
CA PHE A 166 -6.12 13.71 -0.91
C PHE A 166 -5.41 12.95 0.21
N ILE A 167 -4.28 12.31 -0.11
CA ILE A 167 -3.60 11.43 0.83
C ILE A 167 -2.94 12.18 1.99
N THR A 168 -2.65 13.48 1.86
CA THR A 168 -2.17 14.29 3.00
C THR A 168 -3.29 14.96 3.78
N ASN A 169 -4.56 14.82 3.35
CA ASN A 169 -5.69 15.45 4.01
C ASN A 169 -6.47 14.43 4.85
N PRO A 170 -6.32 14.45 6.20
CA PRO A 170 -7.01 13.49 7.06
C PRO A 170 -8.53 13.63 7.04
N VAL A 171 -9.06 14.81 6.76
CA VAL A 171 -10.50 15.06 6.68
C VAL A 171 -11.11 14.25 5.53
N ILE A 172 -10.45 14.23 4.37
CA ILE A 172 -10.89 13.49 3.18
C ILE A 172 -10.83 11.98 3.45
N ILE A 173 -9.73 11.47 4.01
CA ILE A 173 -9.55 10.04 4.28
C ILE A 173 -10.54 9.54 5.33
N ASN A 174 -10.77 10.31 6.40
CA ASN A 174 -11.74 9.95 7.44
C ASN A 174 -13.16 9.91 6.90
N VAL A 175 -13.58 10.92 6.13
CA VAL A 175 -14.93 10.94 5.52
C VAL A 175 -15.10 9.80 4.52
N ALA A 176 -14.08 9.49 3.70
CA ALA A 176 -14.13 8.35 2.79
C ALA A 176 -14.29 7.02 3.56
N THR A 177 -13.55 6.86 4.66
CA THR A 177 -13.61 5.68 5.53
C THR A 177 -15.00 5.53 6.15
N ASP A 178 -15.55 6.59 6.74
CA ASP A 178 -16.91 6.60 7.30
C ASP A 178 -17.98 6.22 6.25
N LEU A 179 -17.86 6.75 5.03
CA LEU A 179 -18.81 6.46 3.95
C LEU A 179 -18.69 5.01 3.49
N TYR A 180 -17.48 4.50 3.29
CA TYR A 180 -17.27 3.33 2.43
C TYR A 180 -16.72 2.10 3.12
N TYR A 181 -16.29 2.19 4.37
CA TYR A 181 -15.76 1.03 5.07
C TYR A 181 -16.86 0.32 5.87
N ASP A 182 -16.92 -1.01 5.76
CA ASP A 182 -17.78 -1.87 6.55
C ASP A 182 -16.93 -2.56 7.62
N ILE A 183 -16.86 -1.95 8.80
CA ILE A 183 -16.07 -2.43 9.93
C ILE A 183 -16.51 -3.82 10.41
N ARG A 184 -17.79 -4.19 10.24
CA ARG A 184 -18.31 -5.50 10.66
C ARG A 184 -17.74 -6.64 9.84
N HIS A 185 -17.45 -6.36 8.56
CA HIS A 185 -16.94 -7.36 7.61
C HIS A 185 -15.49 -7.10 7.17
N ASN A 186 -14.83 -6.07 7.71
CA ASN A 186 -13.48 -5.63 7.38
C ASN A 186 -13.25 -5.53 5.85
N ARG A 187 -14.13 -4.79 5.17
CA ARG A 187 -14.07 -4.61 3.71
C ARG A 187 -14.79 -3.33 3.28
N PRO A 188 -14.56 -2.83 2.05
CA PRO A 188 -15.38 -1.75 1.52
C PRO A 188 -16.83 -2.21 1.32
N LYS A 189 -17.79 -1.31 1.57
CA LYS A 189 -19.22 -1.52 1.31
C LYS A 189 -19.43 -1.85 -0.17
N SER A 190 -20.31 -2.82 -0.44
CA SER A 190 -20.57 -3.29 -1.80
C SER A 190 -21.04 -2.15 -2.70
N GLY A 191 -20.42 -2.00 -3.87
CA GLY A 191 -20.75 -0.95 -4.84
C GLY A 191 -20.06 0.40 -4.62
N ALA A 192 -19.42 0.64 -3.47
CA ALA A 192 -18.77 1.92 -3.16
C ALA A 192 -17.63 2.26 -4.16
N GLY A 193 -16.92 1.26 -4.67
CA GLY A 193 -15.87 1.45 -5.69
C GLY A 193 -16.36 1.41 -7.14
N ARG A 194 -17.67 1.34 -7.41
CA ARG A 194 -18.21 1.07 -8.75
C ARG A 194 -18.28 2.32 -9.63
N GLY A 195 -17.14 2.69 -10.22
CA GLY A 195 -17.06 3.75 -11.22
C GLY A 195 -17.60 5.09 -10.70
N LYS A 196 -18.31 5.84 -11.56
CA LYS A 196 -18.90 7.15 -11.25
C LYS A 196 -20.38 7.09 -10.90
N ALA A 197 -20.86 5.98 -10.33
CA ALA A 197 -22.24 5.91 -9.86
C ALA A 197 -22.50 7.00 -8.78
N PRO A 198 -23.73 7.52 -8.65
CA PRO A 198 -24.07 8.48 -7.61
C PRO A 198 -23.63 8.00 -6.23
N GLY A 199 -22.91 8.85 -5.50
CA GLY A 199 -22.37 8.55 -4.17
C GLY A 199 -21.16 7.60 -4.13
N ALA A 200 -20.71 7.01 -5.24
CA ALA A 200 -19.54 6.13 -5.28
C ALA A 200 -18.21 6.90 -5.21
N LEU A 201 -17.10 6.19 -5.01
CA LEU A 201 -15.76 6.76 -4.79
C LEU A 201 -15.33 7.78 -5.85
N LEU A 202 -15.49 7.50 -7.15
CA LEU A 202 -15.07 8.47 -8.17
C LEU A 202 -15.96 9.72 -8.18
N ARG A 203 -17.24 9.57 -7.79
CA ARG A 203 -18.14 10.70 -7.61
C ARG A 203 -17.75 11.52 -6.37
N PHE A 204 -17.35 10.86 -5.29
CA PHE A 204 -16.75 11.52 -4.11
C PHE A 204 -15.53 12.36 -4.49
N VAL A 205 -14.59 11.78 -5.25
CA VAL A 205 -13.41 12.50 -5.73
C VAL A 205 -13.80 13.73 -6.56
N ASP A 206 -14.78 13.61 -7.47
CA ASP A 206 -15.27 14.75 -8.26
C ASP A 206 -15.85 15.86 -7.35
N VAL A 207 -16.62 15.51 -6.31
CA VAL A 207 -17.20 16.47 -5.36
C VAL A 207 -16.15 17.13 -4.48
N ILE A 208 -15.18 16.37 -3.96
CA ILE A 208 -14.08 16.92 -3.15
C ILE A 208 -13.29 17.94 -3.95
N ASN A 209 -12.92 17.63 -5.20
CA ASN A 209 -12.23 18.59 -6.07
C ASN A 209 -13.03 19.88 -6.29
N GLN A 210 -14.36 19.78 -6.40
CA GLN A 210 -15.22 20.95 -6.53
C GLN A 210 -15.26 21.77 -5.22
N LEU A 211 -15.37 21.11 -4.06
CA LEU A 211 -15.40 21.78 -2.76
C LEU A 211 -14.06 22.47 -2.45
N ASP A 212 -12.94 21.85 -2.80
CA ASP A 212 -11.59 22.37 -2.61
C ASP A 212 -11.36 23.73 -3.31
N MET A 213 -12.14 24.05 -4.35
CA MET A 213 -12.11 25.37 -5.00
C MET A 213 -12.71 26.50 -4.14
N THR A 214 -13.45 26.16 -3.08
CA THR A 214 -14.28 27.11 -2.33
C THR A 214 -14.11 27.03 -0.82
N PHE A 215 -13.70 25.88 -0.29
CA PHE A 215 -13.50 25.62 1.12
C PHE A 215 -12.06 25.23 1.39
N ASP A 216 -11.50 25.68 2.51
CA ASP A 216 -10.27 25.10 3.04
C ASP A 216 -10.59 23.77 3.70
N LEU A 217 -10.41 22.68 2.95
CA LEU A 217 -10.72 21.33 3.43
C LEU A 217 -9.73 20.84 4.48
N PHE A 218 -8.53 21.42 4.58
CA PHE A 218 -7.50 20.98 5.55
C PHE A 218 -7.79 21.45 6.97
N SER A 219 -8.38 22.63 7.13
CA SER A 219 -8.77 23.16 8.44
C SER A 219 -10.18 22.76 8.88
N MET A 220 -10.92 22.04 8.03
CA MET A 220 -12.31 21.67 8.27
C MET A 220 -12.42 20.44 9.20
N GLN A 221 -13.48 20.38 10.02
CA GLN A 221 -13.81 19.15 10.75
C GLN A 221 -14.46 18.10 9.81
N PRO A 222 -14.17 16.79 9.97
CA PRO A 222 -14.76 15.73 9.13
C PRO A 222 -16.29 15.77 9.05
N ARG A 223 -16.97 16.03 10.17
CA ARG A 223 -18.44 16.18 10.21
C ARG A 223 -18.92 17.30 9.27
N ARG A 224 -18.20 18.42 9.21
CA ARG A 224 -18.58 19.54 8.36
C ARG A 224 -18.46 19.19 6.88
N LEU A 225 -17.41 18.46 6.51
CA LEU A 225 -17.27 17.95 5.15
C LEU A 225 -18.41 16.97 4.81
N MET A 226 -18.76 16.07 5.73
CA MET A 226 -19.88 15.14 5.57
C MET A 226 -21.24 15.84 5.33
N GLU A 227 -21.47 16.99 5.96
CA GLU A 227 -22.66 17.83 5.77
C GLU A 227 -22.69 18.56 4.41
N LEU A 228 -21.52 18.89 3.85
CA LEU A 228 -21.41 19.53 2.54
C LEU A 228 -21.60 18.54 1.38
N LEU A 229 -21.52 17.24 1.64
CA LEU A 229 -21.73 16.23 0.61
C LEU A 229 -23.19 16.25 0.11
N PRO A 230 -23.42 16.18 -1.21
CA PRO A 230 -24.76 16.10 -1.77
C PRO A 230 -25.57 14.89 -1.27
N ALA A 231 -26.90 14.95 -1.41
CA ALA A 231 -27.81 13.88 -0.96
C ALA A 231 -27.53 12.51 -1.62
N GLU A 232 -26.80 12.46 -2.74
CA GLU A 232 -26.38 11.21 -3.37
C GLU A 232 -25.48 10.34 -2.47
N PHE A 233 -24.88 10.91 -1.43
CA PHE A 233 -24.06 10.19 -0.46
C PHE A 233 -24.84 9.66 0.75
N ASP A 234 -26.11 10.06 0.93
CA ASP A 234 -26.87 9.75 2.16
C ASP A 234 -27.10 8.25 2.36
N SER A 235 -27.19 7.48 1.27
CA SER A 235 -27.29 6.01 1.32
C SER A 235 -26.09 5.33 1.96
N TRP A 236 -24.93 6.00 2.00
CA TRP A 236 -23.70 5.49 2.61
C TRP A 236 -23.53 5.91 4.08
N LYS A 237 -24.19 7.00 4.50
CA LYS A 237 -24.12 7.56 5.87
C LYS A 237 -24.89 6.74 6.89
N ALA A 238 -25.91 6.01 6.45
CA ALA A 238 -26.61 5.08 7.31
C ALA A 238 -25.73 3.84 7.50
N HIS A 239 -25.11 3.69 8.68
CA HIS A 239 -24.94 2.45 9.47
C HIS A 239 -23.88 2.62 10.56
#